data_AF-A0A8H9AHD7-F1
#
_entry.id   AF-A0A8H9AHD7-F1
#
_cell.length_a   1.000
_cell.length_b   1.000
_cell.length_c   1.000
_cell.angle_alpha   90.00
_cell.angle_beta   90.00
_cell.angle_gamma   90.00
#
_symmetry.space_group_name_H-M   'P 1'
#
loop_
_entity.id
_entity.type
_entity.pdbx_description
1 polymer ?
#
loop_
_entity_poly.entity_id
_entity_poly.type
_entity_poly.pdbx_seq_one_letter_code
_entity_poly.pdbx_strand_id
1 'polypeptide(L)' 'ELKNNGIKAVIPRKSNEKMASDGRAQLDRDAYRNRNVVERCFGRLKEYRRIATRYDKTARNYLAMVKLGCIRLFYQRLRN' A
#
# COMPACT_ATOMS: atom_id res chain seq x y z
N GLU A 1 -11.96 -3.37 16.16
CA GLU A 1 -10.63 -2.71 16.23
C GLU A 1 -10.46 -1.62 15.18
N LEU A 2 -10.33 -1.92 13.89
CA LEU A 2 -10.07 -0.90 12.84
C LEU A 2 -11.14 0.21 12.73
N LYS A 3 -12.43 -0.15 12.76
CA LYS A 3 -13.53 0.84 12.79
C LYS A 3 -13.49 1.73 14.03
N ASN A 4 -13.07 1.19 15.17
CA ASN A 4 -12.97 1.92 16.43
C ASN A 4 -11.81 2.93 16.41
N ASN A 5 -10.81 2.69 15.55
CA ASN A 5 -9.69 3.59 15.29
C ASN A 5 -10.01 4.62 14.17
N GLY A 6 -11.26 4.74 13.73
CA GLY A 6 -11.66 5.66 12.66
C GLY A 6 -11.20 5.25 11.25
N ILE A 7 -10.65 4.05 11.09
CA ILE A 7 -10.13 3.57 9.80
C ILE A 7 -11.31 3.03 8.97
N LYS A 8 -11.65 3.77 7.90
CA LYS A 8 -12.69 3.37 6.94
C LYS A 8 -12.14 2.37 5.94
N ALA A 9 -12.95 1.37 5.59
CA ALA A 9 -12.62 0.45 4.52
C ALA A 9 -12.81 1.14 3.16
N VAL A 10 -11.72 1.20 2.38
CA VAL A 10 -11.69 1.79 1.04
C VAL A 10 -11.69 0.70 -0.05
N ILE A 11 -11.90 -0.56 0.34
CA ILE A 11 -11.89 -1.70 -0.59
C ILE A 11 -13.29 -1.86 -1.18
N PRO A 12 -13.42 -2.03 -2.51
CA PRO A 12 -14.69 -2.34 -3.13
C PRO A 12 -15.23 -3.66 -2.59
N ARG A 13 -16.54 -3.68 -2.36
CA ARG A 13 -17.27 -4.87 -1.93
C ARG A 13 -17.46 -5.79 -3.13
N LYS A 14 -17.54 -7.10 -2.91
CA LYS A 14 -17.88 -8.01 -4.01
C LYS A 14 -19.34 -7.80 -4.42
N SER A 15 -19.61 -7.96 -5.72
CA SER A 15 -20.95 -7.78 -6.28
C SER A 15 -22.00 -8.74 -5.70
N ASN A 16 -21.57 -9.88 -5.16
CA ASN A 16 -22.41 -10.89 -4.55
C ASN A 16 -22.61 -10.73 -3.02
N GLU A 17 -22.11 -9.66 -2.41
CA GLU A 17 -22.36 -9.41 -0.99
C GLU A 17 -23.78 -8.88 -0.76
N LYS A 18 -24.51 -9.45 0.22
CA LYS A 18 -25.92 -9.10 0.56
C LYS A 18 -26.19 -7.61 0.82
N MET A 19 -25.15 -6.84 1.14
CA MET A 19 -25.23 -5.40 1.42
C MET A 19 -24.70 -4.52 0.28
N ALA A 20 -24.35 -5.09 -0.88
CA ALA A 20 -23.90 -4.35 -2.05
C ALA A 20 -25.04 -3.51 -2.68
N SER A 21 -26.29 -3.90 -2.45
CA SER A 21 -27.50 -3.26 -2.98
C SER A 21 -28.06 -2.09 -2.15
N ASP A 22 -27.56 -1.87 -0.93
CA ASP A 22 -28.19 -0.97 0.05
C ASP A 22 -27.80 0.52 -0.10
N GLY A 23 -27.04 0.91 -1.13
CA GLY A 23 -26.63 2.30 -1.39
C GLY A 23 -25.63 2.90 -0.37
N ARG A 24 -25.59 2.36 0.86
CA ARG A 24 -24.69 2.72 1.97
C ARG A 24 -23.26 2.21 1.80
N ALA A 25 -23.00 1.42 0.76
CA ALA A 25 -21.67 0.91 0.40
C ALA A 25 -20.98 1.83 -0.63
N GLN A 26 -21.08 3.15 -0.43
CA GLN A 26 -20.47 4.11 -1.34
C GLN A 26 -18.94 4.02 -1.22
N LEU A 27 -18.31 3.45 -2.23
CA LEU A 27 -16.86 3.42 -2.36
C LEU A 27 -16.36 4.85 -2.56
N ASP A 28 -15.47 5.29 -1.67
CA ASP A 28 -14.66 6.47 -1.92
C ASP A 28 -13.69 6.16 -3.08
N ARG A 29 -14.08 6.58 -4.30
CA ARG A 29 -13.33 6.27 -5.52
C ARG A 29 -11.97 6.95 -5.54
N ASP A 30 -11.86 8.14 -4.95
CA ASP A 30 -10.61 8.89 -4.93
C ASP A 30 -9.62 8.27 -3.95
N ALA A 31 -10.10 7.90 -2.75
CA ALA A 31 -9.29 7.15 -1.81
C ALA A 31 -8.88 5.78 -2.39
N TYR A 32 -9.78 5.09 -3.11
CA TYR A 32 -9.45 3.83 -3.79
C TYR A 32 -8.41 4.02 -4.89
N ARG A 33 -8.51 5.10 -5.68
CA ARG A 33 -7.52 5.44 -6.71
C ARG A 33 -6.15 5.76 -6.10
N ASN A 34 -6.11 6.50 -5.01
CA ASN A 34 -4.85 6.88 -4.34
C ASN A 34 -4.07 5.67 -3.83
N ARG A 35 -4.74 4.56 -3.51
CA ARG A 35 -4.10 3.32 -3.11
C ARG A 35 -3.12 2.78 -4.15
N ASN A 36 -3.40 2.97 -5.45
CA ASN A 36 -2.49 2.54 -6.52
C ASN A 36 -1.10 3.20 -6.42
N VAL A 37 -1.00 4.42 -5.89
CA VAL A 37 0.31 5.08 -5.67
C VAL A 37 1.15 4.29 -4.66
N VAL A 38 0.51 3.89 -3.55
CA VAL A 38 1.14 3.10 -2.49
C VAL A 38 1.50 1.71 -3.01
N GLU A 39 0.58 1.04 -3.72
CA GLU A 39 0.82 -0.29 -4.29
C GLU A 39 1.96 -0.30 -5.31
N ARG A 40 2.03 0.68 -6.21
CA ARG A 40 3.14 0.84 -7.16
C ARG A 40 4.47 1.10 -6.46
N CYS A 41 4.47 1.88 -5.37
CA CYS A 41 5.66 2.11 -4.57
C CYS A 41 6.18 0.79 -3.97
N PHE A 42 5.31 0.03 -3.31
CA PHE A 42 5.69 -1.28 -2.75
C PHE A 42 6.05 -2.30 -3.84
N GLY A 43 5.40 -2.27 -5.00
CA GLY A 43 5.75 -3.10 -6.15
C GLY A 43 7.19 -2.88 -6.58
N ARG A 44 7.59 -1.61 -6.77
CA ARG A 44 8.97 -1.22 -7.10
C ARG A 44 9.96 -1.59 -6.00
N LEU A 45 9.60 -1.38 -4.72
CA LEU A 45 10.46 -1.80 -3.60
C LEU A 45 10.69 -3.32 -3.60
N LYS A 46 9.69 -4.10 -4.03
CA LYS A 46 9.78 -5.57 -4.12
C LYS A 46 10.56 -6.07 -5.35
N GLU A 47 10.91 -5.23 -6.31
CA GLU A 47 11.88 -5.60 -7.36
C GLU A 47 13.26 -5.88 -6.74
N TYR A 48 13.58 -5.21 -5.63
CA TYR A 48 14.78 -5.50 -4.86
C TYR A 48 14.60 -6.78 -4.04
N ARG A 49 15.14 -7.91 -4.54
CA ARG A 49 15.05 -9.23 -3.90
C ARG A 49 15.36 -9.19 -2.39
N ARG A 50 16.38 -8.43 -1.98
CA ARG A 50 16.76 -8.26 -0.55
C ARG A 50 15.60 -7.76 0.32
N ILE A 51 14.84 -6.78 -0.18
CA ILE A 51 13.67 -6.22 0.49
C ILE A 51 12.50 -7.19 0.40
N ALA A 52 12.20 -7.72 -0.79
CA ALA A 52 11.03 -8.57 -1.02
C ALA A 52 10.99 -9.83 -0.14
N THR A 53 12.16 -10.43 0.10
CA THR A 53 12.29 -11.67 0.87
C THR A 53 12.78 -11.45 2.30
N ARG A 54 12.96 -10.18 2.71
CA ARG A 54 13.42 -9.82 4.05
C ARG A 54 14.70 -10.55 4.47
N TYR A 55 15.74 -10.47 3.64
CA TYR A 55 17.04 -11.12 3.91
C TYR A 55 17.71 -10.66 5.21
N ASP A 56 17.40 -9.45 5.66
CA ASP A 56 17.99 -8.86 6.86
C ASP A 56 17.48 -9.52 8.14
N LYS A 57 18.40 -10.08 8.92
CA LYS A 57 18.11 -10.76 10.20
C LYS A 57 17.50 -9.84 11.24
N THR A 58 17.95 -8.58 11.29
CA THR A 58 17.47 -7.60 12.29
C THR A 58 16.46 -6.63 11.67
N ALA A 59 15.46 -6.25 12.46
CA ALA A 59 14.47 -5.27 12.04
C ALA A 59 15.10 -3.90 11.69
N ARG A 60 16.18 -3.51 12.40
CA ARG A 60 16.93 -2.28 12.12
C ARG A 60 17.55 -2.29 10.73
N ASN A 61 18.22 -3.38 10.35
CA ASN A 61 18.88 -3.47 9.05
C ASN A 61 17.85 -3.55 7.93
N TYR A 62 16.78 -4.32 8.12
CA TYR A 62 15.67 -4.36 7.16
C TYR A 62 15.05 -2.97 6.94
N LEU A 63 14.77 -2.24 8.02
CA LEU A 63 14.23 -0.88 7.92
C LEU A 63 15.21 0.07 7.21
N ALA A 64 16.51 -0.04 7.48
CA ALA A 64 17.52 0.76 6.77
C ALA A 64 17.48 0.47 5.25
N MET A 65 17.36 -0.79 4.85
CA MET A 65 17.24 -1.16 3.44
C MET A 65 15.97 -0.65 2.79
N VAL A 66 14.83 -0.71 3.48
CA VAL A 66 13.57 -0.13 2.99
C VAL A 66 13.73 1.37 2.79
N LYS A 67 14.33 2.09 3.76
CA LYS A 67 14.59 3.53 3.64
C LYS A 67 15.48 3.87 2.44
N LEU A 68 16.57 3.12 2.25
CA LEU A 68 17.45 3.29 1.10
C LEU A 68 16.72 3.04 -0.23
N GLY A 69 15.85 2.02 -0.29
CA GLY A 69 14.99 1.76 -1.44
C GLY A 69 14.06 2.94 -1.74
N CYS A 70 13.41 3.50 -0.72
CA CYS A 70 12.56 4.67 -0.88
C CYS A 70 13.33 5.90 -1.38
N ILE A 71 14.51 6.18 -0.81
CA ILE A 71 15.39 7.29 -1.25
C ILE A 71 15.77 7.11 -2.73
N ARG A 72 16.13 5.88 -3.13
CA ARG A 72 16.49 5.57 -4.51
C ARG A 72 15.33 5.82 -5.47
N LEU A 73 14.12 5.37 -5.13
CA LEU A 73 12.91 5.59 -5.94
C LEU A 73 12.56 7.08 -6.04
N PHE A 74 12.70 7.82 -4.94
CA PHE A 74 12.49 9.26 -4.92
C PHE A 74 13.48 9.98 -5.83
N TYR A 75 14.76 9.62 -5.77
CA TYR A 75 15.79 10.20 -6.65
C TYR A 75 15.55 9.88 -8.13
N GLN A 76 15.08 8.68 -8.47
CA GLN A 76 14.66 8.36 -9.85
C GLN A 76 13.51 9.23 -10.32
N ARG A 77 12.56 9.52 -9.43
CA ARG A 77 11.43 10.39 -9.75
C ARG A 77 11.82 11.86 -9.94
N LEU A 78 12.92 12.31 -9.32
CA LEU A 78 13.42 13.68 -9.52
C LEU A 78 14.28 13.84 -10.78
N ARG A 79 14.92 12.76 -11.26
CA ARG A 79 15.77 12.79 -12.48
C ARG A 79 14.98 12.65 -13.78
N ASN A 80 13.74 12.18 -13.71
CA ASN A 80 12.83 12.02 -14.84
C ASN A 80 11.79 13.14 -14.81
#